data_AF-A0A6G7VAV5-F1
#
_entry.id   AF-A0A6G7VAV5-F1
#
_cell.length_a   1.000
_cell.length_b   1.000
_cell.length_c   1.000
_cell.angle_alpha   90.00
_cell.angle_beta   90.00
_cell.angle_gamma   90.00
#
_symmetry.space_group_name_H-M   'P 1'
#
loop_
_entity.id
_entity.type
_entity.pdbx_description
1 polymer ?
#
loop_
_entity_poly.entity_id
_entity_poly.type
_entity_poly.pdbx_seq_one_letter_code
_entity_poly.pdbx_strand_id
1 'polypeptide(L)'
;MHQPTAGGRHTLPAIDPNALLNSLHAGVVVHGPRTEILYANARALQLLRLTLDQALGKEAFDPAWHFLDEDRRTLPVERYPVNQVLASGQPLTNQVIGIIDSRSAAMTKAISPRSL
;
A
#
# COMPACT_ATOMS: atom_id res chain seq x y z
N MET A 1 54.61 -34.74 -4.75
CA MET A 1 53.30 -34.81 -5.45
C MET A 1 52.33 -33.95 -4.64
N HIS A 2 52.20 -32.67 -4.96
CA HIS A 2 51.25 -31.74 -4.33
C HIS A 2 50.23 -31.36 -5.39
N GLN A 3 48.94 -31.58 -5.12
CA GLN A 3 47.86 -30.90 -5.83
C GLN A 3 47.09 -30.00 -4.85
N PRO A 4 46.57 -28.85 -5.32
CA PRO A 4 46.19 -27.72 -4.48
C PRO A 4 44.70 -27.76 -4.11
N THR A 5 44.38 -27.18 -2.96
CA THR A 5 43.01 -26.96 -2.48
C THR A 5 42.32 -25.86 -3.30
N ALA A 6 41.29 -26.23 -4.06
CA ALA A 6 40.44 -25.28 -4.76
C ALA A 6 39.57 -24.52 -3.73
N GLY A 7 39.77 -23.20 -3.63
CA GLY A 7 38.96 -22.31 -2.82
C GLY A 7 37.51 -22.31 -3.28
N GLY A 8 36.61 -22.75 -2.40
CA GLY A 8 35.17 -22.61 -2.59
C GLY A 8 34.80 -21.13 -2.66
N ARG A 9 34.44 -20.66 -3.85
CA ARG A 9 33.73 -19.39 -4.01
C ARG A 9 32.39 -19.54 -3.29
N HIS A 10 32.25 -18.89 -2.14
CA HIS A 10 30.97 -18.78 -1.45
C HIS A 10 30.09 -17.86 -2.29
N THR A 11 29.32 -18.42 -3.21
CA THR A 11 28.29 -17.69 -3.95
C THR A 11 27.24 -17.30 -2.92
N LEU A 12 27.20 -16.02 -2.53
CA LEU A 12 26.09 -15.49 -1.75
C LEU A 12 24.79 -15.88 -2.49
N PRO A 13 23.78 -16.45 -1.81
CA PRO A 13 22.53 -16.77 -2.48
C PRO A 13 22.00 -15.49 -3.13
N ALA A 14 21.56 -15.60 -4.38
CA ALA A 14 20.95 -14.47 -5.08
C ALA A 14 19.84 -13.90 -4.20
N ILE A 15 19.95 -12.63 -3.81
CA ILE A 15 18.96 -11.98 -2.96
C ILE A 15 17.69 -11.84 -3.78
N ASP A 16 16.61 -12.49 -3.35
CA ASP A 16 15.30 -12.31 -3.96
C ASP A 16 14.71 -10.95 -3.51
N PRO A 17 14.57 -9.97 -4.43
CA PRO A 17 14.05 -8.65 -4.09
C PRO A 17 12.62 -8.71 -3.56
N ASN A 18 11.80 -9.68 -3.99
CA ASN A 18 10.43 -9.81 -3.51
C ASN A 18 10.39 -10.35 -2.08
N ALA A 19 11.28 -11.29 -1.75
CA ALA A 19 11.42 -11.78 -0.39
C ALA A 19 11.84 -10.65 0.57
N LEU A 20 12.77 -9.79 0.13
CA LEU A 20 13.18 -8.61 0.89
C LEU A 20 12.01 -7.65 1.15
N LEU A 21 11.29 -7.24 0.09
CA LEU A 21 10.17 -6.30 0.21
C LEU A 21 9.02 -6.84 1.09
N ASN A 22 8.76 -8.15 1.05
CA ASN A 22 7.75 -8.77 1.89
C ASN A 22 8.18 -8.94 3.36
N SER A 23 9.48 -9.00 3.64
CA SER A 23 10.00 -9.07 5.01
C SER A 23 9.97 -7.73 5.77
N LEU A 24 9.69 -6.62 5.07
CA LEU A 24 9.61 -5.31 5.69
C LEU A 24 8.35 -5.19 6.55
N HIS A 25 8.49 -4.58 7.74
CA HIS A 25 7.34 -4.17 8.56
C HIS A 25 6.57 -2.97 7.97
N ALA A 26 7.00 -2.45 6.82
CA ALA A 26 6.39 -1.35 6.09
C ALA A 26 5.58 -1.86 4.89
N GLY A 27 4.51 -1.14 4.56
CA GLY A 27 3.79 -1.33 3.29
C GLY A 27 4.56 -0.70 2.14
N VAL A 28 4.84 -1.48 1.10
CA VAL A 28 5.46 -1.01 -0.14
C VAL A 28 4.48 -1.19 -1.28
N VAL A 29 4.23 -0.10 -2.01
CA VAL A 29 3.45 -0.08 -3.26
C VAL A 29 4.32 0.55 -4.34
N VAL A 30 4.37 -0.10 -5.50
CA VAL A 30 5.03 0.42 -6.69
C VAL A 30 3.97 0.81 -7.68
N HIS A 31 3.96 2.09 -8.06
CA HIS A 31 3.06 2.61 -9.08
C HIS A 31 3.77 2.76 -10.42
N GLY A 32 3.04 2.52 -11.51
CA GLY A 32 3.44 2.88 -12.85
C GLY A 32 3.14 4.36 -13.17
N PRO A 33 3.51 4.82 -14.38
CA PRO A 33 3.39 6.23 -14.77
C PRO A 33 1.93 6.70 -14.91
N ARG A 34 0.96 5.79 -14.94
CA ARG A 34 -0.47 6.11 -15.01
C ARG A 34 -1.18 5.85 -13.69
N THR A 35 -0.45 5.83 -12.58
CA THR A 35 -0.94 5.58 -11.20
C THR A 35 -1.41 4.16 -10.92
N GLU A 36 -1.32 3.26 -11.90
CA GLU A 36 -1.62 1.84 -11.73
C GLU A 36 -0.65 1.21 -10.72
N ILE A 37 -1.13 0.31 -9.87
CA ILE A 37 -0.26 -0.44 -8.96
C ILE A 37 0.35 -1.60 -9.75
N LEU A 38 1.67 -1.60 -9.88
CA LEU A 38 2.44 -2.67 -10.51
C LEU A 38 2.79 -3.77 -9.50
N TYR A 39 2.95 -3.38 -8.24
CA TYR A 39 3.27 -4.29 -7.13
C TYR A 39 2.81 -3.71 -5.80
N ALA A 40 2.32 -4.57 -4.92
CA ALA A 40 2.09 -4.25 -3.52
C ALA A 40 2.54 -5.43 -2.67
N ASN A 41 3.37 -5.19 -1.65
CA ASN A 41 3.74 -6.23 -0.71
C ASN A 41 2.53 -6.59 0.19
N ALA A 42 2.60 -7.73 0.88
CA ALA A 42 1.50 -8.18 1.74
C ALA A 42 1.11 -7.14 2.81
N ARG A 43 2.09 -6.41 3.34
CA ARG A 43 1.85 -5.39 4.36
C ARG A 43 1.09 -4.18 3.80
N ALA A 44 1.39 -3.74 2.59
CA ALA A 44 0.67 -2.65 1.93
C ALA A 44 -0.78 -3.02 1.69
N LEU A 45 -1.04 -4.23 1.19
CA LEU A 45 -2.41 -4.72 0.97
C LEU A 45 -3.23 -4.73 2.28
N GLN A 46 -2.61 -5.16 3.38
CA GLN A 46 -3.24 -5.13 4.71
C GLN A 46 -3.54 -3.70 5.18
N LEU A 47 -2.58 -2.78 5.04
CA LEU A 47 -2.73 -1.38 5.46
C LEU A 47 -3.78 -0.66 4.62
N LEU A 48 -3.73 -0.84 3.29
CA LEU A 48 -4.70 -0.30 2.34
C LEU A 48 -6.06 -1.00 2.42
N ARG A 49 -6.13 -2.15 3.10
CA ARG A 49 -7.30 -3.02 3.20
C ARG A 49 -7.80 -3.49 1.83
N LEU A 50 -6.90 -3.74 0.89
CA LEU A 50 -7.23 -4.18 -0.47
C LEU A 50 -6.84 -5.65 -0.68
N THR A 51 -7.56 -6.35 -1.55
CA THR A 51 -7.05 -7.60 -2.12
C THR A 51 -6.00 -7.29 -3.19
N LEU A 52 -5.16 -8.28 -3.52
CA LEU A 52 -4.18 -8.11 -4.59
C LEU A 52 -4.87 -7.83 -5.94
N ASP A 53 -5.98 -8.52 -6.24
CA ASP A 53 -6.70 -8.34 -7.51
C ASP A 53 -7.38 -6.97 -7.60
N GLN A 54 -7.89 -6.42 -6.50
CA GLN A 54 -8.35 -5.03 -6.43
C GLN A 54 -7.19 -4.04 -6.63
N ALA A 55 -6.07 -4.24 -5.93
CA ALA A 55 -4.90 -3.36 -6.05
C ALA A 55 -4.37 -3.33 -7.49
N LEU A 56 -4.29 -4.48 -8.16
CA LEU A 56 -3.85 -4.59 -9.56
C LEU A 56 -4.91 -4.15 -10.58
N GLY A 57 -6.07 -3.63 -10.13
CA GLY A 57 -7.14 -3.14 -11.00
C GLY A 57 -7.89 -4.23 -11.79
N LYS A 58 -7.78 -5.49 -11.37
CA LYS A 58 -8.51 -6.62 -11.98
C LYS A 58 -9.94 -6.74 -11.45
N GLU A 59 -10.14 -6.37 -10.19
CA GLU A 59 -11.46 -6.23 -9.56
C GLU A 59 -11.76 -4.76 -9.31
N ALA A 60 -13.04 -4.38 -9.39
CA ALA A 60 -13.45 -3.03 -9.06
C ALA A 60 -13.20 -2.73 -7.57
N PHE A 61 -12.73 -1.52 -7.29
CA PHE A 61 -12.61 -1.02 -5.92
C PHE A 61 -13.99 -0.91 -5.27
N ASP A 62 -14.04 -1.11 -3.96
CA ASP A 62 -15.19 -0.71 -3.15
C ASP A 62 -15.44 0.79 -3.34
N PRO A 63 -16.63 1.23 -3.79
CA PRO A 63 -16.94 2.65 -4.00
C PRO A 63 -16.85 3.49 -2.72
N ALA A 64 -16.94 2.87 -1.54
CA ALA A 64 -16.76 3.53 -0.26
C ALA A 64 -15.27 3.65 0.14
N TRP A 65 -14.35 3.06 -0.63
CA TRP A 65 -12.93 3.10 -0.35
C TRP A 65 -12.33 4.46 -0.71
N HIS A 66 -11.84 5.18 0.30
CA HIS A 66 -11.21 6.47 0.10
C HIS A 66 -10.09 6.73 1.10
N PHE A 67 -9.13 7.57 0.71
CA PHE A 67 -8.22 8.18 1.67
C PHE A 67 -8.91 9.30 2.45
N LEU A 68 -8.52 9.44 3.71
CA LEU A 68 -8.92 10.54 4.58
C LEU A 68 -7.70 11.39 4.93
N ASP A 69 -7.91 12.69 5.14
CA ASP A 69 -6.92 13.53 5.81
C ASP A 69 -6.86 13.27 7.33
N GLU A 70 -5.98 14.00 8.01
CA GLU A 70 -5.82 13.94 9.48
C GLU A 70 -7.10 14.38 10.23
N ASP A 71 -7.94 15.21 9.60
CA ASP A 71 -9.22 15.66 10.12
C ASP A 71 -10.37 14.68 9.82
N ARG A 72 -10.07 13.52 9.20
CA ARG A 72 -11.03 12.48 8.78
C ARG A 72 -11.99 12.91 7.66
N ARG A 73 -11.60 13.89 6.84
CA ARG A 73 -12.33 14.28 5.63
C ARG A 73 -11.80 13.50 4.43
N THR A 74 -12.68 13.15 3.51
CA THR A 74 -12.30 12.50 2.26
C THR A 74 -11.29 13.34 1.49
N LEU A 75 -10.15 12.73 1.20
CA LEU A 75 -9.11 13.34 0.39
C LEU A 75 -9.56 13.35 -1.08
N PRO A 76 -9.45 14.48 -1.80
CA PRO A 76 -9.70 14.47 -3.24
C PRO A 76 -8.61 13.66 -3.97
N VAL A 77 -8.94 13.08 -5.11
CA VAL A 77 -8.05 12.16 -5.86
C VAL A 77 -6.74 12.83 -6.23
N GLU A 78 -6.75 14.12 -6.58
CA GLU A 78 -5.55 14.90 -6.92
C GLU A 78 -4.57 15.01 -5.74
N ARG A 79 -5.08 14.89 -4.50
CA ARG A 79 -4.29 14.86 -3.28
C ARG A 79 -3.91 13.46 -2.84
N TYR A 80 -4.19 12.41 -3.62
CA TYR A 80 -3.67 11.08 -3.30
C TYR A 80 -2.13 11.09 -3.39
N PRO A 81 -1.42 10.31 -2.55
CA PRO A 81 0.05 10.36 -2.47
C PRO A 81 0.74 10.21 -3.83
N VAL A 82 0.32 9.22 -4.64
CA VAL A 82 0.89 8.98 -5.97
C VAL A 82 0.64 10.15 -6.93
N ASN A 83 -0.54 10.77 -6.88
CA ASN A 83 -0.90 11.88 -7.76
C ASN A 83 -0.11 13.14 -7.42
N GLN A 84 0.13 13.41 -6.13
CA GLN A 84 0.98 14.50 -5.69
C GLN A 84 2.43 14.32 -6.15
N VAL A 85 2.98 13.11 -6.03
CA VAL A 85 4.35 12.80 -6.48
C VAL A 85 4.46 12.92 -8.00
N LEU A 86 3.50 12.42 -8.76
CA LEU A 86 3.50 12.55 -10.22
C LEU A 86 3.36 14.01 -10.68
N ALA A 87 2.50 14.79 -10.02
CA ALA A 87 2.29 16.19 -10.37
C ALA A 87 3.49 17.09 -10.01
N SER A 88 4.14 16.84 -8.88
CA SER A 88 5.27 17.65 -8.40
C SER A 88 6.63 17.16 -8.91
N GLY A 89 6.75 15.87 -9.25
CA GLY A 89 8.03 15.20 -9.49
C GLY A 89 8.92 15.11 -8.25
N GLN A 90 8.42 15.47 -7.06
CA GLN A 90 9.18 15.50 -5.81
C GLN A 90 8.77 14.36 -4.88
N PRO A 91 9.70 13.83 -4.07
CA PRO A 91 9.36 12.84 -3.06
C PRO A 91 8.41 13.45 -2.00
N LEU A 92 7.32 12.76 -1.74
CA LEU A 92 6.39 13.09 -0.66
C LEU A 92 6.77 12.29 0.59
N THR A 93 6.97 12.98 1.72
CA THR A 93 7.35 12.36 3.00
C THR A 93 6.52 12.94 4.14
N ASN A 94 6.40 12.19 5.24
CA ASN A 94 5.70 12.60 6.47
C ASN A 94 4.23 13.01 6.29
N GLN A 95 3.56 12.52 5.24
CA GLN A 95 2.12 12.71 5.08
C GLN A 95 1.37 11.61 5.85
N VAL A 96 0.44 12.02 6.72
CA VAL A 96 -0.47 11.12 7.44
C VAL A 96 -1.82 11.13 6.73
N ILE A 97 -2.33 9.93 6.41
CA ILE A 97 -3.65 9.73 5.80
C ILE A 97 -4.36 8.55 6.47
N GLY A 98 -5.69 8.65 6.55
CA GLY A 98 -6.57 7.57 6.96
C GLY A 98 -7.15 6.81 5.76
N ILE A 99 -7.83 5.70 6.03
CA ILE A 99 -8.54 4.91 5.03
C ILE A 99 -9.92 4.57 5.56
N ILE A 100 -10.94 4.80 4.74
CA ILE A 100 -12.31 4.35 4.96
C ILE A 100 -12.69 3.36 3.87
N ASP A 101 -13.55 2.40 4.22
CA ASP A 101 -14.15 1.42 3.32
C ASP A 101 -15.55 1.03 3.82
N SER A 102 -16.30 0.23 3.06
CA SER A 102 -17.63 -0.23 3.45
C SER A 102 -17.64 -1.07 4.74
N ARG A 103 -16.53 -1.76 5.06
CA ARG A 103 -16.38 -2.55 6.29
C ARG A 103 -16.27 -1.66 7.54
N SER A 104 -15.74 -0.45 7.38
CA SER A 104 -15.64 0.55 8.43
C SER A 104 -16.88 1.43 8.57
N ALA A 105 -17.80 1.40 7.58
CA ALA A 105 -19.01 2.23 7.55
C ALA A 105 -20.13 1.76 8.50
N ALA A 106 -19.95 0.65 9.21
CA ALA A 106 -20.86 0.21 10.27
C ALA A 106 -20.61 0.97 11.59
N MET A 107 -20.62 2.31 11.56
CA MET A 107 -20.86 3.08 12.79
C MET A 107 -22.36 3.29 12.93
N THR A 108 -22.95 2.41 13.74
CA THR A 108 -24.20 2.54 14.50
C THR A 108 -24.93 3.87 14.28
N LYS A 109 -26.05 3.83 13.54
CA LYS A 109 -27.10 4.84 13.67
C LYS A 109 -27.51 4.87 15.13
N ALA A 110 -27.15 5.93 15.86
CA ALA A 110 -27.70 6.19 17.17
C ALA A 110 -29.22 6.23 17.01
N ILE A 111 -29.91 5.27 17.63
CA ILE A 111 -31.33 5.38 17.92
C ILE A 111 -31.52 6.70 18.68
N SER A 112 -32.04 7.73 18.02
CA SER A 112 -32.54 8.88 18.73
C SER A 112 -33.77 8.42 19.52
N PRO A 113 -33.79 8.46 20.87
CA PRO A 113 -35.04 8.37 21.58
C PRO A 113 -35.83 9.63 21.24
N ARG A 114 -36.83 9.49 20.38
CA ARG A 114 -37.81 10.53 20.14
C ARG A 114 -38.57 10.73 21.45
N SER A 115 -38.42 11.90 22.06
CA SER A 115 -39.28 12.35 23.15
C SER A 115 -40.74 12.32 22.71
N LEU A 116 -41.55 11.58 23.46
CA LEU A 116 -42.79 12.03 24.10
C LEU A 116 -43.28 10.94 25.07
#